data_AF-A0A841FU62-F1
#
_entry.id   AF-A0A841FU62-F1
#
_cell.length_a   1.000
_cell.length_b   1.000
_cell.length_c   1.000
_cell.angle_alpha   90.00
_cell.angle_beta   90.00
_cell.angle_gamma   90.00
#
_symmetry.space_group_name_H-M   'P 1'
#
loop_
_entity.id
_entity.type
_entity.pdbx_description
1 polymer ?
#
loop_
_entity_poly.entity_id
_entity_poly.type
_entity_poly.pdbx_seq_one_letter_code
_entity_poly.pdbx_strand_id
1 'polypeptide(L)'
;MTLTRRHWLTGGMAVLVAAATATIAAPGSAAAASWPVLADGDGGPGVTAAQYLLRSHGYTLDTDGAFGPQTKNAVVAFQTARGFTADGIVGAQTWGGLIVTLRQGASGDAVAAAQTALNAHDYGLAVDGGFGPATAAAVRAFQTAKSLTADGTVGPQTWQHLLDGLGGGCSVPPQADPQVLVTVLRVATGLGADDRVLLAGFEAGWVESRMNNVNCGDRDSLGVFQQRPSQGWGTPAQILDVAYASNSFFTRAINVAAAHPDWSAGRVAQAVQISAYPDRYDAAQATALALIAQARELSGA
;
A
#
# COMPACT_ATOMS: atom_id res chain seq x y z
N MET A 1 -18.74 97.26 39.39
CA MET A 1 -19.76 96.47 38.68
C MET A 1 -19.07 95.25 38.10
N THR A 2 -19.13 94.14 38.86
CA THR A 2 -19.70 92.81 38.47
C THR A 2 -18.79 92.03 37.50
N LEU A 3 -18.33 90.80 37.76
CA LEU A 3 -18.89 89.67 38.50
C LEU A 3 -17.83 88.73 39.11
N THR A 4 -18.28 88.08 40.17
CA THR A 4 -17.83 86.90 40.91
C THR A 4 -17.28 85.73 40.08
N ARG A 5 -16.15 85.14 40.50
CA ARG A 5 -15.71 83.78 40.11
C ARG A 5 -15.69 82.86 41.33
N ARG A 6 -16.57 81.85 41.32
CA ARG A 6 -16.61 80.75 42.30
C ARG A 6 -15.63 79.64 41.89
N HIS A 7 -14.89 79.13 42.87
CA HIS A 7 -14.05 77.94 42.77
C HIS A 7 -14.93 76.66 42.81
N TRP A 8 -14.61 75.68 41.97
CA TRP A 8 -15.03 74.29 42.14
C TRP A 8 -13.86 73.35 41.81
N LEU A 9 -13.75 72.31 42.64
CA LEU A 9 -12.72 71.28 42.67
C LEU A 9 -12.77 70.36 41.45
N THR A 10 -11.58 69.99 40.97
CA THR A 10 -11.31 68.99 39.93
C THR A 10 -11.57 67.57 40.44
N GLY A 11 -12.40 66.81 39.74
CA GLY A 11 -12.52 65.35 39.89
C GLY A 11 -12.57 64.71 38.50
N GLY A 12 -11.42 64.30 37.97
CA GLY A 12 -11.30 63.55 36.73
C GLY A 12 -11.13 62.06 37.02
N MET A 13 -12.13 61.24 36.66
CA MET A 13 -11.97 59.79 36.57
C MET A 13 -11.27 59.45 35.25
N ALA A 14 -10.09 58.86 35.35
CA ALA A 14 -9.36 58.28 34.24
C ALA A 14 -10.00 56.95 33.81
N VAL A 15 -10.41 56.86 32.55
CA VAL A 15 -10.78 55.59 31.90
C VAL A 15 -9.52 54.99 31.29
N LEU A 16 -9.05 53.88 31.84
CA LEU A 16 -7.98 53.05 31.28
C LEU A 16 -8.56 52.19 30.15
N VAL A 17 -8.18 52.48 28.90
CA VAL A 17 -8.41 51.58 27.76
C VAL A 17 -7.21 50.65 27.64
N ALA A 18 -7.40 49.38 28.00
CA ALA A 18 -6.41 48.33 27.75
C ALA A 18 -6.51 47.88 26.29
N ALA A 19 -5.50 48.20 25.48
CA ALA A 19 -5.36 47.68 24.13
C ALA A 19 -4.86 46.23 24.20
N ALA A 20 -5.75 45.26 23.99
CA ALA A 20 -5.38 43.86 23.81
C ALA A 20 -4.84 43.66 22.39
N THR A 21 -3.54 43.45 22.23
CA THR A 21 -2.94 42.98 20.98
C THR A 21 -3.27 41.50 20.82
N ALA A 22 -4.29 41.18 20.02
CA ALA A 22 -4.54 39.83 19.57
C ALA A 22 -3.44 39.43 18.57
N THR A 23 -2.54 38.55 18.99
CA THR A 23 -1.67 37.82 18.07
C THR A 23 -2.53 36.86 17.26
N ILE A 24 -2.79 37.18 16.00
CA ILE A 24 -3.33 36.23 15.03
C ILE A 24 -2.25 35.17 14.82
N ALA A 25 -2.40 34.02 15.48
CA ALA A 25 -1.61 32.85 15.15
C ALA A 25 -1.91 32.50 13.68
N ALA A 26 -0.88 32.49 12.84
CA ALA A 26 -0.99 31.97 11.49
C ALA A 26 -1.57 30.54 11.57
N PRO A 27 -2.57 30.18 10.74
CA PRO A 27 -3.04 28.80 10.71
C PRO A 27 -1.85 27.90 10.43
N GLY A 28 -1.59 26.96 11.35
CA GLY A 28 -0.53 25.99 11.21
C GLY A 28 -0.67 25.30 9.86
N SER A 29 0.41 25.28 9.08
CA SER A 29 0.47 24.57 7.81
C SER A 29 0.14 23.11 8.10
N ALA A 30 -1.08 22.68 7.78
CA ALA A 30 -1.43 21.28 7.76
C ALA A 30 -0.39 20.60 6.86
N ALA A 31 0.33 19.62 7.40
CA ALA A 31 1.25 18.83 6.61
C ALA A 31 0.45 18.28 5.42
N ALA A 32 0.82 18.69 4.20
CA ALA A 32 0.14 18.21 3.01
C ALA A 32 0.23 16.68 3.00
N ALA A 33 -0.92 16.00 2.84
CA ALA A 33 -0.95 14.57 2.67
C ALA A 33 0.07 14.18 1.58
N SER A 34 1.05 13.36 1.94
CA SER A 34 2.10 12.96 1.02
C SER A 34 1.49 12.05 -0.04
N TRP A 35 1.70 12.39 -1.31
CA TRP A 35 1.33 11.51 -2.41
C TRP A 35 1.93 10.11 -2.18
N PRO A 36 1.17 9.03 -2.45
CA PRO A 36 1.74 7.69 -2.39
C PRO A 36 2.89 7.56 -3.38
N VAL A 37 3.85 6.71 -3.06
CA VAL A 37 4.90 6.30 -3.99
C VAL A 37 4.49 4.97 -4.59
N LEU A 38 4.48 4.86 -5.92
CA LEU A 38 4.34 3.59 -6.62
C LEU A 38 5.61 3.27 -7.42
N ALA A 39 6.07 2.03 -7.36
CA ALA A 39 7.25 1.54 -8.04
C ALA A 39 7.08 0.07 -8.47
N ASP A 40 8.11 -0.44 -9.16
CA ASP A 40 8.18 -1.82 -9.64
C ASP A 40 7.85 -2.83 -8.51
N GLY A 41 6.89 -3.71 -8.79
CA GLY A 41 6.39 -4.72 -7.86
C GLY A 41 5.23 -4.30 -6.96
N ASP A 42 4.86 -3.02 -6.95
CA ASP A 42 3.63 -2.61 -6.28
C ASP A 42 2.39 -3.17 -6.98
N GLY A 43 1.30 -3.30 -6.23
CA GLY A 43 0.02 -3.70 -6.79
C GLY A 43 -1.18 -3.07 -6.10
N GLY A 44 -2.36 -3.33 -6.64
CA GLY A 44 -3.64 -2.93 -6.06
C GLY A 44 -4.22 -1.63 -6.63
N PRO A 45 -5.25 -1.07 -5.95
CA PRO A 45 -6.09 0.00 -6.51
C PRO A 45 -5.32 1.27 -6.89
N GLY A 46 -4.25 1.61 -6.17
CA GLY A 46 -3.40 2.76 -6.51
C GLY A 46 -2.65 2.57 -7.83
N VAL A 47 -2.14 1.35 -8.07
CA VAL A 47 -1.51 0.99 -9.35
C VAL A 47 -2.54 0.98 -10.48
N THR A 48 -3.70 0.38 -10.26
CA THR A 48 -4.80 0.39 -11.25
C THR A 48 -5.20 1.83 -11.61
N ALA A 49 -5.32 2.73 -10.62
CA ALA A 49 -5.60 4.14 -10.86
C ALA A 49 -4.48 4.83 -11.67
N ALA A 50 -3.21 4.55 -11.37
CA ALA A 50 -2.07 5.06 -12.14
C ALA A 50 -2.08 4.56 -13.59
N GLN A 51 -2.38 3.28 -13.83
CA GLN A 51 -2.47 2.69 -15.17
C GLN A 51 -3.59 3.34 -16.00
N TYR A 52 -4.78 3.55 -15.41
CA TYR A 52 -5.85 4.29 -16.07
C TYR A 52 -5.46 5.74 -16.36
N LEU A 53 -4.80 6.43 -15.43
CA LEU A 53 -4.32 7.79 -15.68
C LEU A 53 -3.27 7.82 -16.81
N LEU A 54 -2.32 6.89 -16.84
CA LEU A 54 -1.36 6.75 -17.95
C LEU A 54 -2.09 6.54 -19.29
N ARG A 55 -3.11 5.68 -19.35
CA ARG A 55 -3.92 5.52 -20.56
C ARG A 55 -4.65 6.80 -20.97
N SER A 56 -5.13 7.59 -20.00
CA SER A 56 -5.75 8.89 -20.29
C SER A 56 -4.76 9.90 -20.92
N HIS A 57 -3.46 9.71 -20.74
CA HIS A 57 -2.38 10.46 -21.40
C HIS A 57 -1.88 9.80 -22.70
N GLY A 58 -2.56 8.75 -23.19
CA GLY A 58 -2.29 8.11 -24.48
C GLY A 58 -1.31 6.93 -24.43
N TYR A 59 -0.87 6.48 -23.25
CA TYR A 59 -0.01 5.30 -23.13
C TYR A 59 -0.84 4.01 -23.24
N THR A 60 -0.35 3.02 -24.00
CA THR A 60 -1.00 1.71 -24.11
C THR A 60 -0.39 0.73 -23.12
N LEU A 61 -1.19 0.25 -22.18
CA LEU A 61 -0.84 -0.75 -21.17
C LEU A 61 -2.11 -1.41 -20.62
N ASP A 62 -1.97 -2.61 -20.07
CA ASP A 62 -3.05 -3.28 -19.37
C ASP A 62 -3.32 -2.60 -18.01
N THR A 63 -4.57 -2.67 -17.55
CA THR A 63 -5.00 -2.16 -16.24
C THR A 63 -5.25 -3.32 -15.29
N ASP A 64 -4.20 -4.08 -15.02
CA ASP A 64 -4.21 -5.30 -14.21
C ASP A 64 -3.97 -5.03 -12.71
N GLY A 65 -3.66 -3.79 -12.35
CA GLY A 65 -3.30 -3.42 -10.99
C GLY A 65 -1.93 -3.93 -10.54
N ALA A 66 -1.06 -4.33 -11.46
CA ALA A 66 0.32 -4.73 -11.18
C ALA A 66 1.32 -3.71 -11.76
N PHE A 67 2.26 -3.28 -10.94
CA PHE A 67 3.32 -2.38 -11.37
C PHE A 67 4.46 -3.23 -11.94
N GLY A 68 4.21 -3.81 -13.11
CA GLY A 68 5.19 -4.57 -13.86
C GLY A 68 5.99 -3.73 -14.87
N PRO A 69 6.80 -4.38 -15.73
CA PRO A 69 7.65 -3.72 -16.70
C PRO A 69 6.91 -2.79 -17.67
N GLN A 70 5.69 -3.13 -18.09
CA GLN A 70 4.87 -2.28 -18.97
C GLN A 70 4.47 -0.97 -18.27
N THR A 71 3.99 -1.06 -17.03
CA THR A 71 3.65 0.12 -16.20
C THR A 71 4.88 0.99 -15.98
N LYS A 72 6.02 0.39 -15.61
CA LYS A 72 7.29 1.12 -15.43
C LYS A 72 7.72 1.85 -16.70
N ASN A 73 7.69 1.18 -17.85
CA ASN A 73 8.05 1.80 -19.13
C ASN A 73 7.12 2.97 -19.48
N ALA A 74 5.81 2.82 -19.25
CA ALA A 74 4.86 3.90 -19.45
C ALA A 74 5.12 5.09 -18.51
N VAL A 75 5.47 4.85 -17.24
CA VAL A 75 5.85 5.90 -16.28
C VAL A 75 7.13 6.62 -16.72
N VAL A 76 8.18 5.89 -17.09
CA VAL A 76 9.44 6.48 -17.61
C VAL A 76 9.17 7.33 -18.85
N ALA A 77 8.35 6.83 -19.79
CA ALA A 77 8.00 7.57 -20.99
C ALA A 77 7.19 8.84 -20.68
N PHE A 78 6.22 8.75 -19.76
CA PHE A 78 5.45 9.88 -19.25
C PHE A 78 6.34 10.94 -18.61
N GLN A 79 7.23 10.53 -17.71
CA GLN A 79 8.18 11.42 -17.04
C GLN A 79 9.09 12.11 -18.05
N THR A 80 9.63 11.35 -19.02
CA THR A 80 10.48 11.88 -20.10
C THR A 80 9.73 12.93 -20.91
N ALA A 81 8.49 12.64 -21.33
CA ALA A 81 7.67 13.56 -22.11
C ALA A 81 7.33 14.86 -21.35
N ARG A 82 7.31 14.83 -20.02
CA ARG A 82 7.06 15.99 -19.15
C ARG A 82 8.33 16.70 -18.66
N GLY A 83 9.52 16.21 -19.01
CA GLY A 83 10.79 16.75 -18.54
C GLY A 83 11.05 16.51 -17.05
N PHE A 84 10.48 15.45 -16.48
CA PHE A 84 10.71 15.01 -15.10
C PHE A 84 11.92 14.09 -15.02
N THR A 85 12.40 13.80 -13.81
CA THR A 85 13.34 12.69 -13.60
C THR A 85 12.66 11.39 -14.03
N ALA A 86 13.21 10.71 -15.04
CA ALA A 86 12.64 9.49 -15.62
C ALA A 86 13.10 8.24 -14.85
N ASP A 87 12.78 8.18 -13.55
CA ASP A 87 13.15 7.09 -12.64
C ASP A 87 12.19 5.90 -12.64
N GLY A 88 11.04 6.01 -13.32
CA GLY A 88 10.02 4.98 -13.37
C GLY A 88 9.19 4.86 -12.09
N ILE A 89 9.27 5.86 -11.19
CA ILE A 89 8.55 5.90 -9.92
C ILE A 89 7.40 6.91 -10.02
N VAL A 90 6.20 6.50 -9.62
CA VAL A 90 5.07 7.42 -9.49
C VAL A 90 5.11 8.07 -8.11
N GLY A 91 5.95 9.10 -7.97
CA GLY A 91 6.03 9.98 -6.80
C GLY A 91 5.21 11.27 -6.97
N ALA A 92 5.37 12.22 -6.04
CA ALA A 92 4.60 13.47 -6.01
C ALA A 92 4.61 14.26 -7.33
N GLN A 93 5.78 14.34 -8.00
CA GLN A 93 5.91 15.05 -9.28
C GLN A 93 5.16 14.31 -10.41
N THR A 94 5.30 12.98 -10.47
CA THR A 94 4.60 12.15 -11.45
C THR A 94 3.07 12.22 -11.24
N TRP A 95 2.60 12.10 -10.00
CA TRP A 95 1.17 12.26 -9.66
C TRP A 95 0.63 13.63 -10.07
N GLY A 96 1.34 14.70 -9.73
CA GLY A 96 0.95 16.06 -10.12
C GLY A 96 0.83 16.25 -11.64
N GLY A 97 1.57 15.45 -12.42
CA GLY A 97 1.44 15.43 -13.88
C GLY A 97 0.33 14.53 -14.41
N LEU A 98 0.05 13.41 -13.74
CA LEU A 98 -0.91 12.39 -14.16
C LEU A 98 -2.36 12.80 -13.89
N ILE A 99 -2.63 13.36 -12.72
CA ILE A 99 -4.00 13.69 -12.31
C ILE A 99 -4.62 14.76 -13.21
N VAL A 100 -5.93 14.70 -13.35
CA VAL A 100 -6.74 15.69 -14.06
C VAL A 100 -7.95 16.06 -13.22
N THR A 101 -8.45 17.28 -13.38
CA THR A 101 -9.68 17.71 -12.69
C THR A 101 -10.91 17.09 -13.35
N LEU A 102 -11.70 16.34 -12.59
CA LEU A 102 -12.92 15.67 -13.07
C LEU A 102 -14.17 16.22 -12.40
N ARG A 103 -15.26 16.26 -13.17
CA ARG A 103 -16.60 16.65 -12.71
C ARG A 103 -17.67 15.85 -13.44
N GLN A 104 -18.90 15.91 -12.93
CA GLN A 104 -20.04 15.24 -13.56
C GLN A 104 -20.17 15.57 -15.05
N GLY A 105 -20.39 14.53 -15.86
CA GLY A 105 -20.42 14.59 -17.32
C GLY A 105 -19.08 14.27 -18.00
N ALA A 106 -17.97 14.17 -17.25
CA ALA A 106 -16.71 13.66 -17.77
C ALA A 106 -16.81 12.15 -18.10
N SER A 107 -15.95 11.68 -19.01
CA SER A 107 -15.83 10.26 -19.34
C SER A 107 -14.39 9.87 -19.70
N GLY A 108 -14.12 8.57 -19.71
CA GLY A 108 -12.85 7.96 -20.12
C GLY A 108 -12.00 7.43 -18.97
N ASP A 109 -10.76 7.05 -19.27
CA ASP A 109 -9.90 6.32 -18.33
C ASP A 109 -9.59 7.11 -17.05
N ALA A 110 -9.49 8.43 -17.10
CA ALA A 110 -9.31 9.23 -15.89
C ALA A 110 -10.51 9.11 -14.92
N VAL A 111 -11.74 8.95 -15.43
CA VAL A 111 -12.92 8.69 -14.62
C VAL A 111 -12.88 7.28 -14.04
N ALA A 112 -12.45 6.28 -14.83
CA ALA A 112 -12.24 4.93 -14.34
C ALA A 112 -11.23 4.91 -13.18
N ALA A 113 -10.14 5.67 -13.28
CA ALA A 113 -9.18 5.83 -12.18
C ALA A 113 -9.83 6.38 -10.90
N ALA A 114 -10.69 7.41 -11.03
CA ALA A 114 -11.39 7.99 -9.89
C ALA A 114 -12.40 7.00 -9.26
N GLN A 115 -13.12 6.24 -10.10
CA GLN A 115 -14.05 5.20 -9.66
C GLN A 115 -13.31 4.05 -8.94
N THR A 116 -12.16 3.60 -9.47
CA THR A 116 -11.28 2.61 -8.82
C THR A 116 -10.82 3.11 -7.45
N ALA A 117 -10.32 4.35 -7.37
CA ALA A 117 -9.85 4.91 -6.11
C ALA A 117 -11.00 5.05 -5.10
N LEU A 118 -12.18 5.54 -5.51
CA LEU A 118 -13.37 5.58 -4.66
C LEU A 118 -13.78 4.18 -4.17
N ASN A 119 -13.73 3.16 -5.02
CA ASN A 119 -14.07 1.80 -4.61
C ASN A 119 -13.11 1.20 -3.57
N ALA A 120 -11.86 1.67 -3.53
CA ALA A 120 -10.94 1.31 -2.46
C ALA A 120 -11.33 1.93 -1.09
N HIS A 121 -12.27 2.87 -1.08
CA HIS A 121 -12.94 3.43 0.11
C HIS A 121 -14.41 2.96 0.20
N ASP A 122 -14.72 1.78 -0.36
CA ASP A 122 -16.00 1.07 -0.22
C ASP A 122 -17.25 1.75 -0.82
N TYR A 123 -17.08 2.62 -1.83
CA TYR A 123 -18.23 3.29 -2.48
C TYR A 123 -19.02 2.43 -3.48
N GLY A 124 -18.53 1.24 -3.85
CA GLY A 124 -19.30 0.25 -4.63
C GLY A 124 -19.78 0.69 -6.01
N LEU A 125 -19.05 1.58 -6.68
CA LEU A 125 -19.37 2.08 -8.03
C LEU A 125 -19.02 1.04 -9.11
N ALA A 126 -19.75 1.08 -10.23
CA ALA A 126 -19.25 0.48 -11.47
C ALA A 126 -18.03 1.29 -11.96
N VAL A 127 -16.98 0.60 -12.41
CA VAL A 127 -15.82 1.22 -13.07
C VAL A 127 -16.08 1.25 -14.57
N ASP A 128 -17.01 2.10 -14.99
CA ASP A 128 -17.50 2.22 -16.38
C ASP A 128 -16.89 3.40 -17.14
N GLY A 129 -16.06 4.22 -16.47
CA GLY A 129 -15.46 5.41 -17.04
C GLY A 129 -16.47 6.54 -17.29
N GLY A 130 -17.68 6.49 -16.73
CA GLY A 130 -18.70 7.53 -16.83
C GLY A 130 -18.89 8.30 -15.53
N PHE A 131 -18.65 9.62 -15.52
CA PHE A 131 -18.84 10.44 -14.33
C PHE A 131 -20.30 10.87 -14.23
N GLY A 132 -21.16 9.90 -13.94
CA GLY A 132 -22.60 10.09 -13.77
C GLY A 132 -23.01 10.60 -12.37
N PRO A 133 -24.32 10.69 -12.10
CA PRO A 133 -24.84 11.12 -10.81
C PRO A 133 -24.36 10.26 -9.62
N ALA A 134 -24.18 8.95 -9.82
CA ALA A 134 -23.68 8.03 -8.79
C ALA A 134 -22.24 8.36 -8.37
N THR A 135 -21.33 8.54 -9.35
CA THR A 135 -19.95 8.96 -9.09
C THR A 135 -19.92 10.35 -8.43
N ALA A 136 -20.74 11.30 -8.88
CA ALA A 136 -20.82 12.63 -8.26
C ALA A 136 -21.30 12.59 -6.80
N ALA A 137 -22.26 11.71 -6.48
CA ALA A 137 -22.70 11.50 -5.11
C ALA A 137 -21.59 10.88 -4.25
N ALA A 138 -20.88 9.86 -4.75
CA ALA A 138 -19.76 9.24 -4.07
C ALA A 138 -18.61 10.24 -3.80
N VAL A 139 -18.26 11.09 -4.77
CA VAL A 139 -17.24 12.13 -4.59
C VAL A 139 -17.62 13.10 -3.48
N ARG A 140 -18.87 13.61 -3.46
CA ARG A 140 -19.33 14.50 -2.38
C ARG A 140 -19.33 13.82 -1.01
N ALA A 141 -19.74 12.55 -0.95
CA ALA A 141 -19.69 11.77 0.28
C ALA A 141 -18.25 11.57 0.77
N PHE A 142 -17.32 11.25 -0.13
CA PHE A 142 -15.90 11.12 0.18
C PHE A 142 -15.30 12.42 0.68
N GLN A 143 -15.55 13.52 -0.03
CA GLN A 143 -15.12 14.85 0.36
C GLN A 143 -15.63 15.20 1.77
N THR A 144 -16.90 14.92 2.06
CA THR A 144 -17.48 15.14 3.39
C THR A 144 -16.76 14.29 4.46
N ALA A 145 -16.54 13.00 4.19
CA ALA A 145 -15.85 12.09 5.10
C ALA A 145 -14.39 12.51 5.38
N LYS A 146 -13.72 13.13 4.40
CA LYS A 146 -12.36 13.65 4.53
C LYS A 146 -12.28 15.13 4.93
N SER A 147 -13.41 15.75 5.30
CA SER A 147 -13.49 17.18 5.67
C SER A 147 -12.99 18.15 4.59
N LEU A 148 -13.20 17.80 3.32
CA LEU A 148 -12.96 18.65 2.16
C LEU A 148 -14.25 19.41 1.78
N THR A 149 -14.11 20.43 0.93
CA THR A 149 -15.27 21.05 0.28
C THR A 149 -16.00 20.02 -0.59
N ALA A 150 -17.27 19.72 -0.26
CA ALA A 150 -18.09 18.73 -0.96
C ALA A 150 -18.69 19.27 -2.27
N ASP A 151 -17.84 19.75 -3.18
CA ASP A 151 -18.23 20.35 -4.46
C ASP A 151 -18.50 19.33 -5.59
N GLY A 152 -18.24 18.03 -5.35
CA GLY A 152 -18.41 16.97 -6.34
C GLY A 152 -17.36 16.97 -7.45
N THR A 153 -16.26 17.72 -7.28
CA THR A 153 -15.15 17.81 -8.21
C THR A 153 -13.95 17.03 -7.67
N VAL A 154 -13.40 16.14 -8.49
CA VAL A 154 -12.15 15.44 -8.18
C VAL A 154 -10.99 16.32 -8.64
N GLY A 155 -10.64 17.30 -7.81
CA GLY A 155 -9.46 18.17 -7.99
C GLY A 155 -8.22 17.62 -7.27
N PRO A 156 -7.08 18.35 -7.30
CA PRO A 156 -5.83 17.87 -6.71
C PRO A 156 -5.93 17.45 -5.24
N GLN A 157 -6.66 18.18 -4.40
CA GLN A 157 -6.87 17.80 -2.99
C GLN A 157 -7.70 16.53 -2.87
N THR A 158 -8.79 16.40 -3.64
CA THR A 158 -9.59 15.16 -3.66
C THR A 158 -8.76 13.97 -4.13
N TRP A 159 -7.92 14.13 -5.16
CA TRP A 159 -6.99 13.11 -5.63
C TRP A 159 -5.97 12.69 -4.57
N GLN A 160 -5.35 13.65 -3.88
CA GLN A 160 -4.42 13.35 -2.79
C GLN A 160 -5.06 12.46 -1.74
N HIS A 161 -6.27 12.81 -1.29
CA HIS A 161 -6.97 12.02 -0.28
C HIS A 161 -7.49 10.69 -0.81
N LEU A 162 -7.91 10.61 -2.07
CA LEU A 162 -8.36 9.35 -2.68
C LEU A 162 -7.22 8.33 -2.76
N LEU A 163 -6.02 8.80 -3.09
CA LEU A 163 -4.83 7.98 -3.28
C LEU A 163 -4.02 7.79 -2.00
N ASP A 164 -4.30 8.57 -0.95
CA ASP A 164 -3.74 8.37 0.38
C ASP A 164 -4.06 6.97 0.91
N GLY A 165 -3.03 6.26 1.39
CA GLY A 165 -3.14 4.86 1.80
C GLY A 165 -3.30 3.84 0.65
N LEU A 166 -3.36 4.28 -0.61
CA LEU A 166 -3.32 3.42 -1.81
C LEU A 166 -1.92 3.29 -2.41
N GLY A 167 -0.90 3.79 -1.72
CA GLY A 167 0.49 3.57 -2.10
C GLY A 167 0.94 2.16 -1.78
N GLY A 168 1.40 1.44 -2.82
CA GLY A 168 2.30 0.28 -2.77
C GLY A 168 2.10 -0.76 -1.67
N GLY A 169 0.90 -0.93 -1.11
CA GLY A 169 0.63 -2.00 -0.17
C GLY A 169 0.77 -3.33 -0.90
N CYS A 170 1.62 -4.23 -0.42
CA CYS A 170 1.82 -5.51 -1.08
C CYS A 170 0.50 -6.28 -1.19
N SER A 171 -0.04 -6.39 -2.40
CA SER A 171 -1.29 -7.10 -2.64
C SER A 171 -0.98 -8.59 -2.75
N VAL A 172 -1.02 -9.29 -1.61
CA VAL A 172 -0.89 -10.73 -1.57
C VAL A 172 -2.23 -11.36 -1.99
N PRO A 173 -2.28 -12.22 -3.04
CA PRO A 173 -3.50 -12.91 -3.45
C PRO A 173 -4.16 -13.67 -2.28
N PRO A 174 -5.50 -13.73 -2.17
CA PRO A 174 -6.15 -14.41 -1.06
C PRO A 174 -6.04 -15.93 -1.12
N GLN A 175 -5.81 -16.51 -2.30
CA GLN A 175 -5.56 -17.93 -2.51
C GLN A 175 -4.06 -18.21 -2.70
N ALA A 176 -3.65 -19.45 -2.43
CA ALA A 176 -2.30 -19.92 -2.71
C ALA A 176 -2.06 -20.18 -4.20
N ASP A 177 -0.83 -19.94 -4.68
CA ASP A 177 -0.41 -20.30 -6.03
C ASP A 177 -0.03 -21.80 -6.09
N PRO A 178 -0.75 -22.63 -6.89
CA PRO A 178 -0.47 -24.05 -7.02
C PRO A 178 0.98 -24.39 -7.43
N GLN A 179 1.64 -23.58 -8.26
CA GLN A 179 3.01 -23.83 -8.69
C GLN A 179 4.03 -23.55 -7.57
N VAL A 180 3.74 -22.54 -6.75
CA VAL A 180 4.53 -22.25 -5.53
C VAL A 180 4.41 -23.42 -4.56
N LEU A 181 3.19 -23.92 -4.30
CA LEU A 181 2.96 -25.09 -3.43
C LEU A 181 3.81 -26.30 -3.86
N VAL A 182 3.76 -26.65 -5.14
CA VAL A 182 4.51 -27.79 -5.70
C VAL A 182 6.02 -27.58 -5.62
N THR A 183 6.49 -26.37 -5.89
CA THR A 183 7.94 -26.06 -5.84
C THR A 183 8.46 -26.13 -4.41
N VAL A 184 7.76 -25.53 -3.45
CA VAL A 184 8.12 -25.58 -2.02
C VAL A 184 8.15 -27.02 -1.52
N LEU A 185 7.12 -27.84 -1.84
CA LEU A 185 7.08 -29.26 -1.50
C LEU A 185 8.27 -30.02 -2.09
N ARG A 186 8.56 -29.84 -3.38
CA ARG A 186 9.65 -30.53 -4.07
C ARG A 186 11.01 -30.23 -3.45
N VAL A 187 11.28 -28.96 -3.12
CA VAL A 187 12.53 -28.56 -2.48
C VAL A 187 12.65 -29.15 -1.07
N ALA A 188 11.58 -29.08 -0.27
CA ALA A 188 11.57 -29.67 1.07
C ALA A 188 11.89 -31.17 1.04
N THR A 189 11.20 -31.93 0.18
CA THR A 189 11.42 -33.37 0.00
C THR A 189 12.83 -33.66 -0.52
N GLY A 190 13.32 -32.87 -1.48
CA GLY A 190 14.69 -33.01 -2.01
C GLY A 190 15.78 -32.80 -0.97
N LEU A 191 15.51 -32.00 0.06
CA LEU A 191 16.41 -31.76 1.20
C LEU A 191 16.23 -32.77 2.34
N GLY A 192 15.27 -33.70 2.24
CA GLY A 192 14.96 -34.66 3.30
C GLY A 192 14.30 -34.04 4.53
N ALA A 193 13.54 -32.95 4.35
CA ALA A 193 12.72 -32.38 5.42
C ALA A 193 11.71 -33.40 5.94
N ASP A 194 11.63 -33.55 7.27
CA ASP A 194 10.57 -34.34 7.91
C ASP A 194 9.22 -33.59 7.84
N ASP A 195 8.13 -34.28 8.20
CA ASP A 195 6.77 -33.70 8.13
C ASP A 195 6.64 -32.41 8.98
N ARG A 196 7.39 -32.29 10.08
CA ARG A 196 7.36 -31.10 10.93
C ARG A 196 8.07 -29.92 10.28
N VAL A 197 9.22 -30.15 9.68
CA VAL A 197 9.96 -29.13 8.92
C VAL A 197 9.16 -28.71 7.68
N LEU A 198 8.55 -29.66 6.97
CA LEU A 198 7.65 -29.37 5.85
C LEU A 198 6.48 -28.49 6.29
N LEU A 199 5.83 -28.85 7.41
CA LEU A 199 4.75 -28.05 8.00
C LEU A 199 5.21 -26.63 8.37
N ALA A 200 6.40 -26.49 8.97
CA ALA A 200 6.96 -25.18 9.32
C ALA A 200 7.14 -24.28 8.08
N GLY A 201 7.57 -24.85 6.96
CA GLY A 201 7.67 -24.13 5.70
C GLY A 201 6.32 -23.67 5.15
N PHE A 202 5.31 -24.54 5.18
CA PHE A 202 3.97 -24.18 4.69
C PHE A 202 3.25 -23.19 5.62
N GLU A 203 3.45 -23.28 6.93
CA GLU A 203 2.94 -22.28 7.89
C GLU A 203 3.59 -20.91 7.65
N ALA A 204 4.92 -20.87 7.49
CA ALA A 204 5.64 -19.64 7.16
C ALA A 204 5.16 -19.05 5.84
N GLY A 205 5.18 -19.82 4.76
CA GLY A 205 4.78 -19.31 3.44
C GLY A 205 3.31 -18.86 3.41
N TRP A 206 2.40 -19.53 4.12
CA TRP A 206 1.01 -19.08 4.24
C TRP A 206 0.87 -17.77 5.01
N VAL A 207 1.55 -17.62 6.15
CA VAL A 207 1.47 -16.41 6.96
C VAL A 207 2.14 -15.22 6.28
N GLU A 208 3.27 -15.43 5.60
CA GLU A 208 4.05 -14.37 4.97
C GLU A 208 3.44 -13.89 3.64
N SER A 209 2.93 -14.82 2.83
CA SER A 209 2.50 -14.50 1.46
C SER A 209 1.29 -15.32 0.99
N ARG A 210 0.60 -16.01 1.88
CA ARG A 210 -0.46 -16.98 1.51
C ARG A 210 0.03 -18.01 0.48
N MET A 211 1.33 -18.34 0.50
CA MET A 211 2.03 -19.16 -0.51
C MET A 211 2.03 -18.55 -1.92
N ASN A 212 2.32 -17.25 -2.04
CA ASN A 212 2.47 -16.56 -3.32
C ASN A 212 3.87 -15.96 -3.46
N ASN A 213 4.47 -16.06 -4.64
CA ASN A 213 5.76 -15.46 -4.90
C ASN A 213 5.62 -13.97 -5.28
N VAL A 214 5.53 -13.10 -4.27
CA VAL A 214 5.27 -11.67 -4.46
C VAL A 214 6.58 -10.86 -4.53
N ASN A 215 6.59 -9.79 -5.32
CA ASN A 215 7.74 -8.88 -5.46
C ASN A 215 7.60 -7.60 -4.61
N CYS A 216 6.83 -7.70 -3.55
CA CYS A 216 6.57 -6.65 -2.59
C CYS A 216 6.52 -7.23 -1.17
N GLY A 217 6.53 -6.34 -0.16
CA GLY A 217 6.48 -6.72 1.24
C GLY A 217 6.77 -5.55 2.18
N ASP A 218 6.81 -5.81 3.48
CA ASP A 218 7.32 -4.81 4.43
C ASP A 218 8.82 -4.53 4.16
N ARG A 219 9.17 -3.24 4.03
CA ARG A 219 10.53 -2.77 3.71
C ARG A 219 11.07 -3.32 2.38
N ASP A 220 12.02 -4.25 2.41
CA ASP A 220 12.60 -4.92 1.22
C ASP A 220 12.31 -6.43 1.22
N SER A 221 11.27 -6.87 1.95
CA SER A 221 10.81 -8.26 1.95
C SER A 221 10.27 -8.66 0.58
N LEU A 222 10.66 -9.84 0.11
CA LEU A 222 10.28 -10.39 -1.19
C LEU A 222 9.98 -11.89 -1.10
N GLY A 223 9.26 -12.37 -2.10
CA GLY A 223 9.03 -13.78 -2.37
C GLY A 223 8.07 -14.46 -1.40
N VAL A 224 7.95 -15.77 -1.57
CA VAL A 224 7.00 -16.63 -0.83
C VAL A 224 7.19 -16.59 0.69
N PHE A 225 8.40 -16.31 1.17
CA PHE A 225 8.72 -16.20 2.60
C PHE A 225 8.97 -14.76 3.06
N GLN A 226 8.70 -13.74 2.24
CA GLN A 226 8.94 -12.34 2.61
C GLN A 226 10.36 -12.09 3.16
N GLN A 227 11.34 -12.77 2.56
CA GLN A 227 12.74 -12.71 2.97
C GLN A 227 13.38 -11.40 2.54
N ARG A 228 14.31 -10.88 3.34
CA ARG A 228 14.91 -9.54 3.15
C ARG A 228 16.36 -9.65 2.65
N PRO A 229 16.69 -9.10 1.46
CA PRO A 229 18.07 -8.95 1.01
C PRO A 229 18.96 -8.26 2.05
N SER A 230 18.45 -7.18 2.67
CA SER A 230 19.17 -6.44 3.72
C SER A 230 19.46 -7.24 4.99
N GLN A 231 18.84 -8.42 5.18
CA GLN A 231 19.14 -9.34 6.28
C GLN A 231 19.99 -10.54 5.84
N GLY A 232 20.52 -10.53 4.61
CA GLY A 232 21.44 -11.55 4.12
C GLY A 232 20.76 -12.83 3.61
N TRP A 233 19.48 -12.77 3.27
CA TRP A 233 18.76 -13.92 2.69
C TRP A 233 19.12 -14.24 1.25
N GLY A 234 19.73 -13.29 0.52
CA GLY A 234 20.08 -13.40 -0.89
C GLY A 234 19.89 -12.07 -1.62
N THR A 235 20.18 -12.03 -2.92
CA THR A 235 19.81 -10.87 -3.76
C THR A 235 18.29 -10.87 -4.04
N PRO A 236 17.70 -9.74 -4.45
CA PRO A 236 16.28 -9.70 -4.84
C PRO A 236 15.90 -10.76 -5.88
N ALA A 237 16.75 -10.95 -6.91
CA ALA A 237 16.52 -11.96 -7.94
C ALA A 237 16.55 -13.39 -7.39
N GLN A 238 17.42 -13.66 -6.41
CA GLN A 238 17.49 -14.96 -5.75
C GLN A 238 16.28 -15.21 -4.85
N ILE A 239 15.84 -14.21 -4.08
CA ILE A 239 14.68 -14.37 -3.18
C ILE A 239 13.36 -14.52 -3.96
N LEU A 240 13.27 -13.93 -5.15
CA LEU A 240 12.15 -14.14 -6.08
C LEU A 240 12.21 -15.47 -6.84
N ASP A 241 13.29 -16.24 -6.71
CA ASP A 241 13.31 -17.63 -7.14
C ASP A 241 12.77 -18.51 -5.99
N VAL A 242 11.59 -19.09 -6.19
CA VAL A 242 10.91 -19.90 -5.16
C VAL A 242 11.78 -21.05 -4.70
N ALA A 243 12.53 -21.70 -5.61
CA ALA A 243 13.36 -22.83 -5.24
C ALA A 243 14.56 -22.40 -4.38
N TYR A 244 15.20 -21.28 -4.71
CA TYR A 244 16.26 -20.69 -3.90
C TYR A 244 15.75 -20.28 -2.51
N ALA A 245 14.62 -19.56 -2.45
CA ALA A 245 14.03 -19.09 -1.19
C ALA A 245 13.65 -20.28 -0.28
N SER A 246 13.04 -21.33 -0.86
CA SER A 246 12.73 -22.58 -0.17
C SER A 246 13.98 -23.31 0.30
N ASN A 247 15.01 -23.44 -0.53
CA ASN A 247 16.24 -24.12 -0.15
C ASN A 247 16.91 -23.42 1.03
N SER A 248 16.94 -22.09 0.99
CA SER A 248 17.45 -21.24 2.07
C SER A 248 16.65 -21.37 3.37
N PHE A 249 15.32 -21.41 3.29
CA PHE A 249 14.46 -21.61 4.46
C PHE A 249 14.65 -23.01 5.06
N PHE A 250 14.49 -24.07 4.26
CA PHE A 250 14.49 -25.44 4.76
C PHE A 250 15.85 -25.88 5.29
N THR A 251 16.95 -25.43 4.69
CA THR A 251 18.29 -25.71 5.22
C THR A 251 18.45 -25.18 6.66
N ARG A 252 17.89 -24.01 6.97
CA ARG A 252 17.89 -23.46 8.33
C ARG A 252 16.90 -24.21 9.23
N ALA A 253 15.70 -24.46 8.73
CA ALA A 253 14.63 -25.13 9.48
C ALA A 253 15.02 -26.55 9.91
N ILE A 254 15.71 -27.32 9.07
CA ILE A 254 16.22 -28.67 9.40
C ILE A 254 17.17 -28.59 10.61
N ASN A 255 18.12 -27.65 10.60
CA ASN A 255 19.07 -27.47 11.68
C ASN A 255 18.38 -27.05 12.99
N VAL A 256 17.42 -26.12 12.91
CA VAL A 256 16.62 -25.67 14.06
C VAL A 256 15.80 -26.82 14.64
N ALA A 257 15.09 -27.57 13.80
CA ALA A 257 14.25 -28.69 14.22
C ALA A 257 15.08 -29.82 14.86
N ALA A 258 16.28 -30.09 14.36
CA ALA A 258 17.21 -31.06 14.93
C ALA A 258 17.74 -30.62 16.30
N ALA A 259 18.05 -29.33 16.49
CA ALA A 259 18.49 -28.78 17.77
C ALA A 259 17.35 -28.70 18.81
N HIS A 260 16.10 -28.69 18.34
CA HIS A 260 14.91 -28.51 19.18
C HIS A 260 13.84 -29.56 18.88
N PRO A 261 14.04 -30.83 19.29
CA PRO A 261 13.13 -31.93 18.97
C PRO A 261 11.71 -31.75 19.54
N ASP A 262 11.54 -30.99 20.62
CA ASP A 262 10.23 -30.77 21.25
C ASP A 262 9.46 -29.54 20.74
N TRP A 263 10.02 -28.78 19.78
CA TRP A 263 9.36 -27.59 19.25
C TRP A 263 8.28 -27.96 18.22
N SER A 264 7.19 -27.16 18.22
CA SER A 264 6.19 -27.19 17.16
C SER A 264 6.77 -26.71 15.82
N ALA A 265 6.06 -27.01 14.72
CA ALA A 265 6.38 -26.48 13.41
C ALA A 265 6.40 -24.94 13.40
N GLY A 266 5.43 -24.29 14.04
CA GLY A 266 5.36 -22.83 14.07
C GLY A 266 6.50 -22.20 14.85
N ARG A 267 6.99 -22.85 15.92
CA ARG A 267 8.21 -22.41 16.64
C ARG A 267 9.46 -22.56 15.79
N VAL A 268 9.58 -23.64 15.00
CA VAL A 268 10.68 -23.80 14.03
C VAL A 268 10.62 -22.69 12.98
N ALA A 269 9.44 -22.43 12.40
CA ALA A 269 9.23 -21.35 11.43
C ALA A 269 9.61 -19.98 12.00
N GLN A 270 9.17 -19.68 13.22
CA GLN A 270 9.49 -18.43 13.91
C GLN A 270 10.99 -18.26 14.15
N ALA A 271 11.68 -19.32 14.57
CA ALA A 271 13.12 -19.25 14.79
C ALA A 271 13.93 -19.02 13.50
N VAL A 272 13.40 -19.48 12.35
CA VAL A 272 14.01 -19.25 11.04
C VAL A 272 13.73 -17.83 10.54
N GLN A 273 12.50 -17.34 10.65
CA GLN A 273 12.06 -16.07 10.05
C GLN A 273 12.25 -14.85 10.96
N ILE A 274 12.26 -15.04 12.28
CA ILE A 274 12.39 -13.98 13.28
C ILE A 274 11.35 -12.87 13.06
N SER A 275 10.07 -13.28 12.92
CA SER A 275 8.95 -12.35 12.74
C SER A 275 8.57 -11.65 14.06
N ALA A 276 7.91 -10.49 13.96
CA ALA A 276 7.41 -9.74 15.12
C ALA A 276 6.20 -10.41 15.82
N TYR A 277 5.63 -11.46 15.23
CA TYR A 277 4.40 -12.11 15.69
C TYR A 277 4.54 -13.64 15.78
N PRO A 278 5.21 -14.16 16.82
CA PRO A 278 5.57 -15.58 16.92
C PRO A 278 4.38 -16.55 16.92
N ASP A 279 3.23 -16.15 17.46
CA ASP A 279 2.07 -17.03 17.62
C ASP A 279 1.28 -17.26 16.31
N ARG A 280 1.62 -16.56 15.21
CA ARG A 280 0.85 -16.63 13.96
C ARG A 280 1.08 -17.90 13.15
N TYR A 281 2.23 -18.54 13.26
CA TYR A 281 2.53 -19.73 12.47
C TYR A 281 1.78 -20.96 12.97
N ASP A 282 1.78 -21.21 14.29
CA ASP A 282 1.00 -22.33 14.86
C ASP A 282 -0.51 -22.17 14.59
N ALA A 283 -1.02 -20.92 14.50
CA ALA A 283 -2.41 -20.66 14.13
C ALA A 283 -2.73 -21.03 12.66
N ALA A 284 -1.73 -21.15 11.80
CA ALA A 284 -1.89 -21.52 10.39
C ALA A 284 -1.83 -23.03 10.13
N GLN A 285 -1.59 -23.85 11.16
CA GLN A 285 -1.34 -25.29 11.01
C GLN A 285 -2.39 -26.01 10.16
N ALA A 286 -3.68 -25.81 10.44
CA ALA A 286 -4.76 -26.48 9.72
C ALA A 286 -4.77 -26.12 8.22
N THR A 287 -4.53 -24.85 7.90
CA THR A 287 -4.43 -24.38 6.51
C THR A 287 -3.18 -24.94 5.83
N ALA A 288 -2.02 -24.91 6.51
CA ALA A 288 -0.77 -25.45 6.00
C ALA A 288 -0.87 -26.95 5.68
N LEU A 289 -1.51 -27.75 6.55
CA LEU A 289 -1.77 -29.17 6.29
C LEU A 289 -2.64 -29.39 5.04
N ALA A 290 -3.69 -28.59 4.85
CA ALA A 290 -4.52 -28.67 3.65
C ALA A 290 -3.74 -28.33 2.38
N LEU A 291 -2.88 -27.31 2.44
CA LEU A 291 -2.02 -26.91 1.32
C LEU A 291 -0.95 -27.96 1.01
N ILE A 292 -0.40 -28.65 2.01
CA ILE A 292 0.52 -29.79 1.81
C ILE A 292 -0.20 -30.93 1.08
N ALA A 293 -1.42 -31.27 1.49
CA ALA A 293 -2.22 -32.29 0.82
C ALA A 293 -2.48 -31.90 -0.64
N GLN A 294 -2.89 -30.67 -0.90
CA GLN A 294 -3.07 -30.13 -2.25
C GLN A 294 -1.78 -30.20 -3.08
N ALA A 295 -0.63 -29.83 -2.50
CA ALA A 295 0.66 -29.89 -3.18
C ALA A 295 1.05 -31.33 -3.58
N ARG A 296 0.78 -32.31 -2.70
CA ARG A 296 1.01 -33.74 -2.97
C ARG A 296 0.15 -34.22 -4.14
N GLU A 297 -1.15 -33.92 -4.12
CA GLU A 297 -2.07 -34.23 -5.23
C GLU A 297 -1.59 -33.63 -6.56
N LEU A 298 -1.20 -32.35 -6.57
CA LEU A 298 -0.72 -31.66 -7.77
C LEU A 298 0.62 -32.20 -8.29
N SER A 299 1.46 -32.76 -7.41
CA SER A 299 2.76 -33.32 -7.78
C SER A 299 2.71 -34.79 -8.17
N GLY A 300 1.55 -35.46 -8.02
CA GLY A 300 1.40 -36.90 -8.24
C GLY A 300 2.16 -37.75 -7.22
N ALA A 301 2.42 -37.21 -6.03
CA ALA A 301 3.18 -37.81 -4.94
C ALA A 301 2.27 -38.34 -3.83
#